data_AF-A0A3D0MSD0-F1
#
_entry.id   AF-A0A3D0MSD0-F1
#
_cell.length_a   1.000
_cell.length_b   1.000
_cell.length_c   1.000
_cell.angle_alpha   90.00
_cell.angle_beta   90.00
_cell.angle_gamma   90.00
#
_symmetry.space_group_name_H-M   'P 1'
#
loop_
_entity.id
_entity.type
_entity.pdbx_description
1 polymer ?
#
loop_
_entity_poly.entity_id
_entity_poly.type
_entity_poly.pdbx_seq_one_letter_code
_entity_poly.pdbx_strand_id
1 'polypeptide(L)'
;MRLGLQRINFGPAQILRSLKWFDQIDPRDPLSLTDGVNALLGRYYFPNNSNIWVWGLYGNGDPEFGLRYQFPVANGEMAFTYHNRRVDREWWNSNTFAFPRRVTLEDGLEQRYALDGSFDVGIGLWFEFVMNRLKKDSKHTLSTTCLTLGADYT
;
A
#
# COMPACT_ATOMS: atom_id res chain seq x y z
N MET A 1 13.90 -7.14 14.03
CA MET A 1 13.96 -6.04 13.04
C MET A 1 14.77 -6.51 11.85
N ARG A 2 14.45 -6.06 10.64
CA ARG A 2 15.23 -6.35 9.43
C ARG A 2 15.58 -5.03 8.74
N LEU A 3 16.83 -4.90 8.30
CA LEU A 3 17.37 -3.75 7.58
C LEU A 3 17.94 -4.26 6.24
N GLY A 4 17.58 -3.61 5.13
CA GLY A 4 18.05 -3.98 3.78
C GLY A 4 16.94 -3.95 2.73
N LEU A 5 17.25 -4.32 1.47
CA LEU A 5 16.26 -4.48 0.40
C LEU A 5 15.25 -5.56 0.81
N GLN A 6 14.01 -5.15 1.04
CA GLN A 6 12.95 -6.04 1.49
C GLN A 6 11.70 -5.86 0.65
N ARG A 7 11.05 -6.99 0.35
CA ARG A 7 9.74 -7.02 -0.30
C ARG A 7 8.65 -6.81 0.75
N ILE A 8 7.78 -5.83 0.54
CA ILE A 8 6.66 -5.53 1.44
C ILE A 8 5.35 -5.77 0.67
N ASN A 9 4.73 -6.91 0.93
CA ASN A 9 3.46 -7.31 0.32
C ASN A 9 2.33 -7.29 1.33
N PHE A 10 1.18 -6.79 0.88
CA PHE A 10 -0.04 -6.72 1.67
C PHE A 10 -1.26 -7.19 0.87
N GLY A 11 -2.30 -7.61 1.61
CA GLY A 11 -3.63 -7.91 1.07
C GLY A 11 -3.81 -9.35 0.57
N PRO A 12 -5.04 -9.88 0.63
CA PRO A 12 -5.39 -11.22 0.17
C PRO A 12 -5.55 -11.34 -1.35
N ALA A 13 -5.75 -10.24 -2.10
CA ALA A 13 -5.98 -10.31 -3.54
C ALA A 13 -4.73 -10.80 -4.27
N GLN A 14 -4.93 -11.66 -5.27
CA GLN A 14 -3.85 -12.21 -6.09
C GLN A 14 -3.71 -11.49 -7.45
N ILE A 15 -4.81 -10.97 -8.01
CA ILE A 15 -4.86 -10.48 -9.40
C ILE A 15 -5.12 -8.97 -9.48
N LEU A 16 -6.27 -8.49 -8.98
CA LEU A 16 -6.61 -7.05 -8.93
C LEU A 16 -6.24 -6.46 -7.57
N ARG A 17 -4.93 -6.44 -7.29
CA ARG A 17 -4.39 -5.95 -6.03
C ARG A 17 -4.44 -4.42 -5.99
N SER A 18 -5.52 -3.87 -5.42
CA SER A 18 -5.58 -2.43 -5.14
C SER A 18 -4.49 -2.02 -4.13
N LEU A 19 -4.02 -2.98 -3.31
CA LEU A 19 -2.98 -2.81 -2.30
C LEU A 19 -1.54 -3.03 -2.82
N LYS A 20 -1.26 -2.77 -4.10
CA LYS A 20 0.11 -2.74 -4.65
C LYS A 20 0.83 -1.43 -4.32
N TRP A 21 1.15 -1.21 -3.05
CA TRP A 21 1.82 0.04 -2.64
C TRP A 21 3.34 0.00 -2.79
N PHE A 22 3.96 -1.18 -2.67
CA PHE A 22 5.42 -1.34 -2.68
C PHE A 22 5.93 -2.32 -3.74
N ASP A 23 5.08 -3.23 -4.23
CA ASP A 23 5.48 -4.25 -5.19
C ASP A 23 5.04 -3.88 -6.61
N GLN A 24 6.02 -3.61 -7.48
CA GLN A 24 5.84 -3.59 -8.94
C GLN A 24 6.02 -4.99 -9.53
N ILE A 25 5.26 -5.96 -9.03
CA ILE A 25 5.18 -7.26 -9.73
C ILE A 25 4.34 -7.02 -10.99
N ASP A 26 5.03 -6.93 -12.12
CA ASP A 26 4.43 -7.06 -13.45
C ASP A 26 4.04 -8.52 -13.65
N PRO A 27 2.74 -8.86 -13.78
CA PRO A 27 2.29 -10.23 -14.01
C PRO A 27 2.78 -10.83 -15.35
N ARG A 28 3.43 -10.04 -16.21
CA ARG A 28 3.99 -10.48 -17.50
C ARG A 28 5.50 -10.75 -17.44
N ASP A 29 6.16 -10.45 -16.33
CA ASP A 29 7.60 -10.65 -16.19
C ASP A 29 7.93 -11.97 -15.47
N PRO A 30 8.50 -12.98 -16.16
CA PRO A 30 8.85 -14.26 -15.56
C PRO A 30 9.98 -14.19 -14.53
N LEU A 31 10.70 -13.07 -14.40
CA LEU A 31 11.82 -12.92 -13.46
C LEU A 31 11.41 -12.44 -12.06
N SER A 32 10.18 -11.94 -11.86
CA SER A 32 9.67 -11.48 -10.55
C SER A 32 10.62 -10.55 -9.76
N LEU A 33 11.52 -9.83 -10.44
CA LEU A 33 12.46 -8.90 -9.83
C LEU A 33 11.69 -7.65 -9.42
N THR A 34 11.51 -7.47 -8.11
CA THR A 34 10.97 -6.24 -7.55
C THR A 34 12.15 -5.36 -7.18
N ASP A 35 12.16 -4.08 -7.56
CA ASP A 35 13.11 -3.11 -7.03
C ASP A 35 12.92 -3.03 -5.51
N GLY A 36 13.81 -3.68 -4.76
CA GLY A 36 13.68 -3.74 -3.31
C GLY A 36 13.94 -2.36 -2.72
N VAL A 37 13.02 -1.92 -1.86
CA VAL A 37 13.15 -0.63 -1.20
C VAL A 37 14.03 -0.77 0.03
N ASN A 38 14.94 0.18 0.25
CA ASN A 38 15.70 0.28 1.50
C ASN A 38 14.74 0.67 2.65
N ALA A 39 14.27 -0.36 3.33
CA ALA A 39 13.25 -0.27 4.37
C ALA A 39 13.80 -0.74 5.71
N LEU A 40 13.50 0.01 6.77
CA LEU A 40 13.50 -0.49 8.13
C LEU A 40 12.12 -1.08 8.39
N LEU A 41 12.04 -2.39 8.61
CA LEU A 41 10.80 -3.10 8.91
C LEU A 41 10.84 -3.68 10.34
N GLY A 42 9.92 -3.23 11.17
CA GLY A 42 9.58 -3.79 12.46
C GLY A 42 8.29 -4.61 12.37
N ARG A 43 8.29 -5.81 12.95
CA ARG A 43 7.08 -6.61 13.15
C ARG A 43 7.00 -7.01 14.62
N TYR A 44 5.81 -6.90 15.18
CA TYR A 44 5.53 -7.31 16.54
C TYR A 44 4.25 -8.16 16.56
N TYR A 45 4.34 -9.30 17.24
CA TYR A 45 3.25 -10.27 17.36
C TYR A 45 2.67 -10.18 18.76
N PHE A 46 1.36 -9.96 18.85
CA PHE A 46 0.65 -9.90 20.11
C PHE A 46 0.17 -11.29 20.52
N PRO A 47 -0.02 -11.55 21.83
CA PRO A 47 -0.51 -12.83 22.34
C PRO A 47 -1.93 -13.20 21.88
N ASN A 48 -2.71 -12.21 21.43
CA ASN A 48 -4.07 -12.38 20.92
C ASN A 48 -4.11 -12.74 19.42
N ASN A 49 -3.01 -13.25 18.86
CA ASN A 49 -2.86 -13.55 17.43
C ASN A 49 -3.01 -12.33 16.49
N SER A 50 -2.95 -11.11 17.03
CA SER A 50 -2.80 -9.88 16.24
C SER A 50 -1.34 -9.61 15.94
N ASN A 51 -1.07 -8.87 14.87
CA ASN A 51 0.28 -8.42 14.58
C ASN A 51 0.28 -6.96 14.13
N ILE A 52 1.38 -6.28 14.40
CA ILE A 52 1.62 -4.93 13.93
C ILE A 52 2.94 -4.88 13.17
N TRP A 53 2.90 -4.24 12.02
CA TRP A 53 4.03 -4.02 11.15
C TRP A 53 4.22 -2.52 11.08
N VAL A 54 5.44 -2.06 11.25
CA VAL A 54 5.80 -0.66 11.12
C VAL A 54 7.01 -0.63 10.21
N TRP A 55 6.98 0.22 9.19
CA TRP A 55 8.11 0.41 8.30
C TRP A 55 8.43 1.88 8.09
N GLY A 56 9.70 2.16 7.89
CA GLY A 56 10.22 3.42 7.40
C GLY A 56 11.09 3.17 6.18
N LEU A 57 10.91 3.95 5.13
CA LEU A 57 11.75 3.88 3.93
C LEU A 57 12.69 5.08 3.91
N TYR A 58 13.95 4.85 3.57
CA TYR A 58 14.97 5.88 3.50
C TYR A 58 15.75 5.71 2.20
N GLY A 59 15.69 6.72 1.32
CA GLY A 59 16.37 6.66 0.02
C GLY A 59 16.19 7.86 -0.89
N ASN A 60 15.07 8.60 -0.79
CA ASN A 60 14.73 9.68 -1.72
C ASN A 60 14.70 11.09 -1.10
N GLY A 61 15.43 11.31 0.00
CA GLY A 61 15.50 12.61 0.69
C GLY A 61 14.29 12.95 1.58
N ASP A 62 13.11 12.44 1.25
CA ASP A 62 11.91 12.56 2.09
C ASP A 62 11.63 11.30 2.93
N PRO A 63 11.22 11.43 4.20
CA PRO A 63 10.89 10.29 5.04
C PRO A 63 9.54 9.68 4.64
N GLU A 64 9.55 8.42 4.25
CA GLU A 64 8.32 7.63 4.07
C GLU A 64 8.16 6.65 5.23
N PHE A 65 6.93 6.47 5.68
CA PHE A 65 6.64 5.52 6.75
C PHE A 65 5.26 4.92 6.57
N GLY A 66 5.04 3.78 7.22
CA GLY A 66 3.76 3.14 7.23
C GLY A 66 3.61 2.19 8.40
N LEU A 67 2.36 1.83 8.64
CA LEU A 67 1.99 0.88 9.67
C LEU A 67 0.88 0.00 9.14
N ARG A 68 0.87 -1.25 9.57
CA ARG A 68 -0.20 -2.20 9.32
C ARG A 68 -0.52 -2.90 10.62
N TYR A 69 -1.80 -2.94 10.98
CA TYR A 69 -2.30 -3.68 12.12
C TYR A 69 -3.25 -4.75 11.62
N GLN A 70 -2.86 -6.01 11.79
CA GLN A 70 -3.67 -7.18 11.49
C GLN A 70 -4.24 -7.74 12.78
N PHE A 71 -5.52 -8.01 12.81
CA PHE A 71 -6.21 -8.58 13.95
C PHE A 71 -7.11 -9.73 13.49
N PRO A 72 -7.17 -10.82 14.26
CA PRO A 72 -8.09 -11.92 13.97
C PRO A 72 -9.52 -11.46 14.26
N VAL A 73 -10.44 -11.93 13.44
CA VAL A 73 -11.89 -11.82 13.65
C VAL A 73 -12.47 -13.24 13.69
N ALA A 74 -13.64 -13.43 14.29
CA ALA A 74 -14.13 -14.77 14.67
C ALA A 74 -14.00 -15.83 13.57
N ASN A 75 -14.33 -15.49 12.33
CA ASN A 75 -14.28 -16.38 11.17
C ASN A 75 -13.33 -15.83 10.09
N GLY A 76 -12.22 -15.19 10.45
CA GLY A 76 -11.35 -14.58 9.45
C GLY A 76 -10.22 -13.71 9.99
N GLU A 77 -9.66 -12.89 9.11
CA GLU A 77 -8.63 -11.92 9.45
C GLU A 77 -8.95 -10.57 8.82
N MET A 78 -8.66 -9.50 9.54
CA MET A 78 -8.74 -8.14 9.02
C MET A 78 -7.41 -7.43 9.26
N ALA A 79 -7.08 -6.53 8.35
CA ALA A 79 -5.94 -5.66 8.51
C ALA A 79 -6.24 -4.25 8.07
N PHE A 80 -5.71 -3.31 8.84
CA PHE A 80 -5.67 -1.90 8.50
C PHE A 80 -4.25 -1.52 8.14
N THR A 81 -4.06 -0.81 7.02
CA THR A 81 -2.76 -0.37 6.54
C THR A 81 -2.81 1.14 6.31
N TYR A 82 -1.84 1.86 6.86
CA TYR A 82 -1.63 3.27 6.59
C TYR A 82 -0.22 3.47 6.08
N HIS A 83 -0.08 4.31 5.05
CA HIS A 83 1.21 4.67 4.50
C HIS A 83 1.22 6.13 4.12
N ASN A 84 2.30 6.81 4.50
CA ASN A 84 2.55 8.19 4.17
C ASN A 84 3.83 8.27 3.36
N ARG A 85 3.75 8.93 2.19
CA ARG A 85 4.90 9.24 1.36
C ARG A 85 4.82 10.66 0.81
N ARG A 86 5.96 11.21 0.40
CA ARG A 86 6.01 12.41 -0.42
C ARG A 86 6.38 12.02 -1.84
N VAL A 87 5.64 12.56 -2.80
CA VAL A 87 5.92 12.37 -4.22
C VAL A 87 6.97 13.39 -4.64
N ASP A 88 7.98 12.91 -5.35
CA ASP A 88 9.02 13.76 -5.94
C ASP A 88 8.38 14.77 -6.91
N ARG A 89 8.52 16.05 -6.56
CA ARG A 89 7.93 17.18 -7.27
C ARG A 89 8.63 17.44 -8.59
N GLU A 90 9.96 17.27 -8.63
CA GLU A 90 10.75 17.51 -9.83
C GLU A 90 10.42 16.45 -10.89
N TRP A 91 10.33 15.19 -10.47
CA TRP A 91 9.88 14.10 -11.35
C TRP A 91 8.43 14.32 -11.83
N TRP A 92 7.50 14.66 -10.94
CA TRP A 92 6.09 14.87 -11.33
C TRP A 92 5.91 16.01 -12.32
N ASN A 93 6.55 17.15 -12.05
CA ASN A 93 6.40 18.36 -12.86
C ASN A 93 7.15 18.29 -14.20
N SER A 94 8.22 17.49 -14.30
CA SER A 94 8.96 17.26 -15.54
C SER A 94 8.31 16.22 -16.46
N ASN A 95 7.46 15.33 -15.92
CA ASN A 95 6.87 14.23 -16.67
C ASN A 95 5.56 14.62 -17.39
N THR A 96 5.65 15.54 -18.36
CA THR A 96 4.53 16.09 -19.14
C THR A 96 3.79 15.06 -20.00
N PHE A 97 4.39 13.90 -20.27
CA PHE A 97 3.77 12.83 -21.07
C PHE A 97 2.70 12.06 -20.29
N ALA A 98 2.93 11.81 -18.99
CA ALA A 98 1.99 11.12 -18.11
C ALA A 98 0.85 12.05 -17.65
N PHE A 99 1.10 13.36 -17.58
CA PHE A 99 0.15 14.36 -17.07
C PHE A 99 0.01 15.54 -18.07
N PRO A 100 -0.76 15.37 -19.16
CA PRO A 100 -0.88 16.37 -20.22
C PRO A 100 -1.55 17.69 -19.77
N ARG A 101 -2.24 17.69 -18.62
CA ARG A 101 -2.72 18.90 -17.95
C ARG A 101 -1.68 19.28 -16.91
N ARG A 102 -0.98 20.42 -17.08
CA ARG A 102 -0.02 20.99 -16.13
C ARG A 102 -0.65 21.16 -14.74
N VAL A 103 -0.66 20.09 -13.95
CA VAL A 103 -1.06 20.10 -12.56
C VAL A 103 0.24 20.11 -11.77
N THR A 104 0.70 21.33 -11.46
CA THR A 104 1.88 21.54 -10.63
C THR A 104 1.64 20.90 -9.25
N LEU A 105 2.57 20.06 -8.83
CA LEU A 105 2.56 19.46 -7.50
C LEU A 105 3.40 20.35 -6.57
N GLU A 106 2.74 21.04 -5.64
CA GLU A 106 3.40 21.96 -4.70
C GLU A 106 3.74 21.29 -3.36
N ASP A 107 2.80 20.58 -2.72
CA ASP A 107 3.06 19.88 -1.46
C ASP A 107 3.61 18.47 -1.71
N GLY A 108 2.89 17.71 -2.54
CA GLY A 108 3.24 16.34 -2.91
C GLY A 108 3.03 15.30 -1.81
N LEU A 109 2.33 15.66 -0.73
CA LEU A 109 2.01 14.72 0.35
C LEU A 109 0.94 13.73 -0.13
N GLU A 110 1.28 12.44 -0.11
CA GLU A 110 0.38 11.34 -0.44
C GLU A 110 0.12 10.48 0.80
N GLN A 111 -1.14 10.39 1.19
CA GLN A 111 -1.61 9.53 2.27
C GLN A 111 -2.43 8.40 1.70
N ARG A 112 -2.03 7.17 2.02
CA ARG A 112 -2.72 5.97 1.58
C ARG A 112 -3.27 5.24 2.78
N TYR A 113 -4.53 4.86 2.68
CA TYR A 113 -5.26 4.09 3.66
C TYR A 113 -5.76 2.83 2.98
N ALA A 114 -5.65 1.70 3.65
CA ALA A 114 -6.23 0.48 3.17
C ALA A 114 -6.80 -0.34 4.31
N LEU A 115 -7.84 -1.07 3.95
CA LEU A 115 -8.54 -1.97 4.83
C LEU A 115 -8.80 -3.23 4.04
N ASP A 116 -8.22 -4.34 4.48
CA ASP A 116 -8.39 -5.64 3.85
C ASP A 116 -8.92 -6.65 4.86
N GLY A 117 -9.65 -7.63 4.37
CA GLY A 117 -10.13 -8.71 5.20
C GLY A 117 -10.51 -9.94 4.40
N SER A 118 -10.40 -11.08 5.06
CA SER A 118 -10.80 -12.37 4.54
C SER A 118 -11.62 -13.10 5.59
N PHE A 119 -12.72 -13.71 5.18
CA PHE A 119 -13.65 -14.43 6.04
C PHE A 119 -13.93 -15.81 5.45
N ASP A 120 -13.95 -16.81 6.32
CA ASP A 120 -14.35 -18.17 6.00
C ASP A 120 -15.68 -18.47 6.69
N VAL A 121 -16.76 -18.35 5.93
CA VAL A 121 -18.14 -18.62 6.37
C VAL A 121 -18.75 -19.82 5.64
N GLY A 122 -17.89 -20.73 5.13
CA GLY A 122 -18.23 -21.82 4.22
C GLY A 122 -17.97 -21.48 2.74
N ILE A 123 -18.03 -20.19 2.39
CA ILE A 123 -17.49 -19.63 1.16
C ILE A 123 -16.35 -18.68 1.57
N GLY A 124 -15.19 -18.77 0.92
CA GLY A 124 -14.05 -17.91 1.22
C GLY A 124 -14.27 -16.52 0.66
N LEU A 125 -14.69 -15.56 1.49
CA LEU A 125 -14.90 -14.18 1.08
C LEU A 125 -13.67 -13.34 1.38
N TRP A 126 -13.35 -12.40 0.51
CA TRP A 126 -12.29 -11.44 0.76
C TRP A 126 -12.61 -10.08 0.16
N PHE A 127 -12.04 -9.04 0.75
CA PHE A 127 -12.17 -7.68 0.26
C PHE A 127 -10.89 -6.88 0.47
N GLU A 128 -10.68 -5.90 -0.41
CA GLU A 128 -9.64 -4.90 -0.29
C GLU A 128 -10.23 -3.53 -0.58
N PHE A 129 -10.17 -2.64 0.39
CA PHE A 129 -10.51 -1.24 0.25
C PHE A 129 -9.22 -0.42 0.29
N VAL A 130 -9.02 0.46 -0.68
CA VAL A 130 -7.85 1.33 -0.77
C VAL A 130 -8.31 2.75 -1.07
N MET A 131 -7.82 3.70 -0.28
CA MET A 131 -8.06 5.13 -0.45
C MET A 131 -6.73 5.87 -0.45
N ASN A 132 -6.44 6.55 -1.56
CA ASN A 132 -5.27 7.39 -1.72
C ASN A 132 -5.71 8.85 -1.78
N ARG A 133 -5.07 9.70 -0.97
CA ARG A 133 -5.25 11.15 -0.99
C ARG A 133 -3.91 11.80 -1.30
N LEU A 134 -3.83 12.46 -2.44
CA LEU A 134 -2.66 13.21 -2.88
C LEU A 134 -2.98 14.71 -2.82
N LYS A 135 -2.26 15.46 -1.98
CA LYS A 135 -2.33 16.92 -1.96
C LYS A 135 -1.49 17.48 -3.10
N LYS A 136 -2.15 18.15 -4.04
CA LYS A 136 -1.50 18.81 -5.18
C LYS A 136 -1.09 20.23 -4.81
N ASP A 137 -2.00 20.97 -4.20
CA ASP A 137 -1.85 22.36 -3.73
C ASP A 137 -2.75 22.53 -2.49
N SER A 138 -2.57 23.61 -1.72
CA SER A 138 -3.36 24.03 -0.56
C SER A 138 -4.88 23.97 -0.77
N LYS A 139 -5.36 24.08 -2.02
CA LYS A 139 -6.78 24.05 -2.38
C LYS A 139 -7.25 22.80 -3.13
N HIS A 140 -6.33 22.00 -3.68
CA HIS A 140 -6.68 20.90 -4.58
C HIS A 140 -6.10 19.57 -4.09
N THR A 141 -6.99 18.64 -3.76
CA THR A 141 -6.64 17.27 -3.35
C THR A 141 -7.20 16.29 -4.38
N LEU A 142 -6.36 15.37 -4.86
CA LEU A 142 -6.79 14.24 -5.67
C LEU A 142 -7.07 13.06 -4.73
N SER A 143 -8.30 12.57 -4.74
CA SER A 143 -8.68 11.37 -4.00
C SER A 143 -8.99 10.25 -4.98
N THR A 144 -8.37 9.10 -4.79
CA THR A 144 -8.66 7.88 -5.55
C THR A 144 -9.07 6.80 -4.57
N THR A 145 -10.20 6.15 -4.84
CA THR A 145 -10.72 5.09 -3.99
C THR A 145 -10.99 3.86 -4.85
N CYS A 146 -10.50 2.70 -4.40
CA CYS A 146 -10.72 1.42 -5.04
C CYS A 146 -11.29 0.45 -4.00
N LEU A 147 -12.31 -0.31 -4.41
CA LEU A 147 -12.87 -1.41 -3.62
C LEU A 147 -12.83 -2.66 -4.50
N THR A 148 -12.23 -3.71 -3.98
CA THR A 148 -12.16 -5.02 -4.61
C THR A 148 -12.83 -6.02 -3.68
N LEU A 149 -13.70 -6.85 -4.24
CA LEU A 149 -14.43 -7.89 -3.55
C LEU A 149 -14.20 -9.19 -4.31
N GLY A 150 -14.04 -10.29 -3.60
CA GLY A 150 -13.93 -11.62 -4.20
C GLY A 150 -14.51 -12.69 -3.29
N ALA A 151 -14.85 -13.80 -3.92
CA ALA A 151 -15.34 -15.01 -3.27
C ALA A 151 -14.68 -16.20 -3.95
N ASP A 152 -14.26 -17.18 -3.17
CA ASP A 152 -13.80 -18.47 -3.63
C ASP A 152 -14.71 -19.58 -3.08
N TYR A 153 -14.98 -20.58 -3.90
CA TYR A 153 -15.83 -21.72 -3.57
C TYR A 153 -15.03 -23.00 -3.79
N THR A 154 -14.84 -23.78 -2.72
CA THR A 154 -14.28 -25.14 -2.79
C THR A 154 -15.38 -26.18 -2.68
#